data_AF-A0AAJ5Z2Q1-F1
#
_entry.id   AF-A0AAJ5Z2Q1-F1
#
_cell.length_a   1.000
_cell.length_b   1.000
_cell.length_c   1.000
_cell.angle_alpha   90.00
_cell.angle_beta   90.00
_cell.angle_gamma   90.00
#
_symmetry.space_group_name_H-M   'P 1'
#
loop_
_entity.id
_entity.type
_entity.pdbx_description
1 polymer ?
#
loop_
_entity_poly.entity_id
_entity_poly.type
_entity_poly.pdbx_seq_one_letter_code
_entity_poly.pdbx_strand_id
1 'polypeptide(L)'
;MTEEKHQPHHHLPIPHFHSHASEIEAAIDELCSDKYAETSYDGMGELSDLIASKQHPETDVTRAISHHLLGDSVQAQKRALTVLEGLVEMGQPAFQRSFATPDLVRALRSISSSYGTDNGVRRKLMLILLSWHKHFMRDPEMAHVSSLYGLCGGVEREHLLPPKVEEPQRPRHQAVDLLHSSGSSVEGTLEASNRETEALWQAVMAASESHVPIMESEDVKTHAMLVLELQKEVVQYIHTVGDADYIGTLIDANDKIVDVLQRLQDAAAGIPVQTHAPGTLPSSKEELILNASRRLSLPDAVHTPANELLRDIDHSLMVHSGFTTAAPSRSAMEPPEHADPNEIDMSVVERNTQQVQGSVSGRPTAPPA
;
A
#
# COMPACT_ATOMS: atom_id res chain seq x y z
N MET A 1 52.53 -56.25 -29.89
CA MET A 1 51.52 -55.17 -30.01
C MET A 1 51.34 -54.59 -28.62
N THR A 2 51.87 -53.38 -28.51
CA THR A 2 51.89 -52.36 -27.45
C THR A 2 50.94 -52.51 -26.26
N GLU A 3 51.54 -52.55 -25.05
CA GLU A 3 50.97 -52.12 -23.77
C GLU A 3 50.65 -50.63 -23.81
N GLU A 4 49.40 -50.26 -23.50
CA GLU A 4 49.01 -48.86 -23.27
C GLU A 4 48.63 -48.69 -21.78
N LYS A 5 49.58 -48.15 -21.01
CA LYS A 5 49.37 -47.73 -19.61
C LYS A 5 48.39 -46.56 -19.57
N HIS A 6 47.16 -46.81 -19.14
CA HIS A 6 46.22 -45.74 -18.78
C HIS A 6 46.68 -45.05 -17.49
N GLN A 7 47.09 -43.80 -17.61
CA GLN A 7 47.41 -42.88 -16.53
C GLN A 7 46.11 -42.36 -15.89
N PRO A 8 46.01 -42.24 -14.56
CA PRO A 8 44.82 -41.66 -13.95
C PRO A 8 44.80 -40.14 -14.22
N HIS A 9 43.70 -39.67 -14.79
CA HIS A 9 43.45 -38.25 -14.98
C HIS A 9 43.47 -37.54 -13.62
N HIS A 10 44.42 -36.62 -13.45
CA HIS A 10 44.42 -35.66 -12.36
C HIS A 10 43.12 -34.84 -12.44
N HIS A 11 42.20 -35.09 -11.51
CA HIS A 11 41.07 -34.22 -11.27
C HIS A 11 41.61 -32.91 -10.69
N LEU A 12 41.77 -31.90 -11.54
CA LEU A 12 41.95 -30.53 -11.09
C LEU A 12 40.73 -30.15 -10.24
N PRO A 13 40.89 -29.62 -9.01
CA PRO A 13 39.78 -29.12 -8.24
C PRO A 13 39.18 -27.96 -9.02
N ILE A 14 37.90 -28.08 -9.37
CA ILE A 14 37.11 -26.94 -9.83
C ILE A 14 37.15 -25.92 -8.68
N PRO A 15 37.58 -24.67 -8.89
CA PRO A 15 37.55 -23.68 -7.84
C PRO A 15 36.08 -23.49 -7.46
N HIS A 16 35.73 -23.92 -6.25
CA HIS A 16 34.50 -23.50 -5.63
C HIS A 16 34.59 -21.98 -5.48
N PHE A 17 33.99 -21.25 -6.40
CA PHE A 17 33.70 -19.83 -6.26
C PHE A 17 32.69 -19.68 -5.13
N HIS A 18 33.16 -19.81 -3.88
CA HIS A 18 32.48 -19.20 -2.76
C HIS A 18 32.64 -17.70 -3.02
N SER A 19 31.57 -17.08 -3.52
CA SER A 19 31.45 -15.62 -3.52
C SER A 19 31.56 -15.21 -2.06
N HIS A 20 32.76 -14.80 -1.63
CA HIS A 20 32.96 -14.31 -0.27
C HIS A 20 32.12 -13.03 -0.15
N ALA A 21 30.99 -13.11 0.56
CA ALA A 21 30.18 -11.95 0.86
C ALA A 21 31.07 -10.87 1.52
N SER A 22 30.92 -9.62 1.09
CA SER A 22 31.64 -8.49 1.65
C SER A 22 31.32 -8.35 3.15
N GLU A 23 32.21 -7.71 3.91
CA GLU A 23 31.96 -7.38 5.32
C GLU A 23 30.67 -6.55 5.48
N ILE A 24 30.35 -5.69 4.50
CA ILE A 24 29.11 -4.91 4.48
C ILE A 24 27.90 -5.83 4.29
N GLU A 25 27.98 -6.80 3.38
CA GLU A 25 26.89 -7.76 3.14
C GLU A 25 26.62 -8.61 4.38
N ALA A 26 27.68 -9.14 4.99
CA ALA A 26 27.56 -9.94 6.21
C ALA A 26 26.95 -9.16 7.38
N ALA A 27 27.32 -7.88 7.53
CA ALA A 27 26.74 -7.00 8.55
C ALA A 27 25.26 -6.73 8.29
N ILE A 28 24.86 -6.48 7.04
CA ILE A 28 23.44 -6.29 6.67
C ILE A 28 22.65 -7.59 6.88
N ASP A 29 23.21 -8.74 6.53
CA ASP A 29 22.58 -10.05 6.73
C ASP A 29 22.29 -10.33 8.21
N GLU A 30 23.23 -10.01 9.10
CA GLU A 30 23.03 -10.14 10.55
C GLU A 30 21.93 -9.17 11.06
N LEU A 31 21.91 -7.91 10.60
CA LEU A 31 20.88 -6.94 10.99
C LEU A 31 19.48 -7.26 10.44
N CYS A 32 19.40 -8.03 9.36
CA CYS A 32 18.16 -8.53 8.77
C CYS A 32 17.72 -9.88 9.34
N SER A 33 18.50 -10.48 10.25
CA SER A 33 18.12 -11.71 10.95
C SER A 33 16.95 -11.51 11.91
N ASP A 34 16.37 -12.62 12.33
CA ASP A 34 15.27 -12.70 13.31
C ASP A 34 15.65 -12.21 14.72
N LYS A 35 16.94 -12.01 15.00
CA LYS A 35 17.44 -11.45 16.26
C LYS A 35 17.00 -10.00 16.49
N TYR A 36 16.72 -9.26 15.42
CA TYR A 36 16.38 -7.84 15.49
C TYR A 36 14.88 -7.63 15.24
N ALA A 37 14.26 -6.81 16.10
CA ALA A 37 12.89 -6.36 15.89
C ALA A 37 12.77 -5.50 14.62
N GLU A 38 11.61 -5.54 13.94
CA GLU A 38 11.37 -4.84 12.67
C GLU A 38 11.81 -3.36 12.68
N THR A 39 11.62 -2.67 13.81
CA THR A 39 11.89 -1.23 14.00
C THR A 39 13.19 -0.92 14.75
N SER A 40 14.00 -1.93 15.11
CA SER A 40 15.23 -1.69 15.88
C SER A 40 16.31 -0.98 15.04
N TYR A 41 16.95 0.02 15.63
CA TYR A 41 18.11 0.71 15.08
C TYR A 41 19.44 0.23 15.73
N ASP A 42 19.39 -0.86 16.49
CA ASP A 42 20.58 -1.43 17.11
C ASP A 42 21.57 -1.90 16.04
N GLY A 43 22.87 -1.63 16.24
CA GLY A 43 23.94 -1.97 15.31
C GLY A 43 24.05 -1.09 14.05
N MET A 44 23.12 -0.15 13.83
CA MET A 44 23.16 0.72 12.64
C MET A 44 24.33 1.71 12.66
N GLY A 45 24.75 2.18 13.84
CA GLY A 45 25.92 3.04 13.99
C GLY A 45 27.20 2.35 13.55
N GLU A 46 27.40 1.10 13.98
CA GLU A 46 28.55 0.27 13.57
C GLU A 46 28.55 -0.01 12.07
N LEU A 47 27.37 -0.27 11.48
CA LEU A 47 27.24 -0.42 10.03
C LEU A 47 27.55 0.88 9.28
N SER A 48 27.12 2.04 9.79
CA SER A 48 27.41 3.34 9.19
C SER A 48 28.91 3.64 9.20
N ASP A 49 29.59 3.36 10.32
CA ASP A 49 31.04 3.50 10.44
C ASP A 49 31.78 2.55 9.49
N LEU A 50 31.29 1.31 9.36
CA LEU A 50 31.83 0.34 8.41
C LEU A 50 31.70 0.85 6.97
N ILE A 51 30.52 1.34 6.56
CA ILE A 51 30.27 1.90 5.23
C ILE A 51 31.20 3.09 4.95
N ALA A 52 31.38 3.99 5.92
CA ALA A 52 32.26 5.14 5.80
C ALA A 52 33.73 4.75 5.59
N SER A 53 34.15 3.58 6.08
CA SER A 53 35.53 3.08 5.97
C SER A 53 35.87 2.43 4.61
N LYS A 54 34.87 2.04 3.82
CA LYS A 54 35.06 1.25 2.59
C LYS A 54 35.00 2.13 1.33
N GLN A 55 35.63 1.65 0.26
CA GLN A 55 35.52 2.26 -1.07
C GLN A 55 34.34 1.63 -1.82
N HIS A 56 33.52 2.48 -2.46
CA HIS A 56 32.34 2.07 -3.23
C HIS A 56 31.32 1.19 -2.48
N PRO A 57 30.93 1.57 -1.24
CA PRO A 57 30.02 0.77 -0.41
C PRO A 57 28.63 0.59 -1.02
N GLU A 58 28.21 1.48 -1.94
CA GLU A 58 26.92 1.43 -2.61
C GLU A 58 26.64 0.09 -3.31
N THR A 59 27.67 -0.57 -3.85
CA THR A 59 27.53 -1.83 -4.58
C THR A 59 27.22 -3.01 -3.68
N ASP A 60 27.86 -3.07 -2.51
CA ASP A 60 27.64 -4.13 -1.52
C ASP A 60 26.32 -3.92 -0.77
N VAL A 61 26.01 -2.68 -0.40
CA VAL A 61 24.70 -2.34 0.20
C VAL A 61 23.56 -2.68 -0.75
N THR A 62 23.68 -2.32 -2.03
CA THR A 62 22.67 -2.63 -3.04
C THR A 62 22.40 -4.13 -3.13
N ARG A 63 23.47 -4.94 -3.13
CA ARG A 63 23.37 -6.40 -3.25
C ARG A 63 22.68 -7.02 -2.04
N ALA A 64 23.13 -6.66 -0.83
CA ALA A 64 22.58 -7.21 0.40
C ALA A 64 21.12 -6.78 0.62
N ILE A 65 20.82 -5.48 0.47
CA ILE A 65 19.46 -4.96 0.66
C ILE A 65 18.51 -5.53 -0.40
N SER A 66 18.91 -5.58 -1.67
CA SER A 66 18.05 -6.15 -2.72
C SER A 66 17.77 -7.64 -2.51
N HIS A 67 18.76 -8.40 -2.00
CA HIS A 67 18.59 -9.80 -1.66
C HIS A 67 17.49 -10.00 -0.61
N HIS A 68 17.50 -9.22 0.47
CA HIS A 68 16.46 -9.30 1.51
C HIS A 68 15.10 -8.75 1.05
N LEU A 69 15.10 -7.66 0.27
CA LEU A 69 13.85 -7.08 -0.25
C LEU A 69 13.12 -8.04 -1.20
N LEU A 70 13.85 -8.74 -2.06
CA LEU A 70 13.28 -9.67 -3.05
C LEU A 70 13.13 -11.10 -2.52
N GLY A 71 13.48 -11.34 -1.25
CA GLY A 71 13.28 -12.61 -0.57
C GLY A 71 11.82 -12.90 -0.23
N ASP A 72 11.57 -14.01 0.44
CA ASP A 72 10.24 -14.50 0.84
C ASP A 72 9.84 -14.11 2.28
N SER A 73 10.82 -13.79 3.13
CA SER A 73 10.57 -13.40 4.52
C SER A 73 10.10 -11.94 4.64
N VAL A 74 8.84 -11.75 5.00
CA VAL A 74 8.23 -10.42 5.28
C VAL A 74 9.00 -9.67 6.38
N GLN A 75 9.46 -10.37 7.41
CA GLN A 75 10.26 -9.76 8.49
C GLN A 75 11.60 -9.24 7.95
N ALA A 76 12.31 -10.05 7.15
CA ALA A 76 13.59 -9.65 6.54
C ALA A 76 13.39 -8.48 5.56
N GLN A 77 12.32 -8.47 4.76
CA GLN A 77 11.97 -7.36 3.88
C GLN A 77 11.77 -6.05 4.66
N LYS A 78 10.99 -6.08 5.74
CA LYS A 78 10.78 -4.90 6.59
C LYS A 78 12.05 -4.46 7.31
N ARG A 79 12.87 -5.41 7.77
CA ARG A 79 14.19 -5.13 8.36
C ARG A 79 15.11 -4.46 7.37
N ALA A 80 15.21 -4.96 6.14
CA ALA A 80 16.01 -4.36 5.09
C ALA A 80 15.58 -2.91 4.80
N LEU A 81 14.27 -2.61 4.83
CA LEU A 81 13.77 -1.24 4.72
C LEU A 81 14.21 -0.35 5.91
N THR A 82 14.13 -0.86 7.15
CA THR A 82 14.62 -0.13 8.34
C THR A 82 16.14 0.09 8.31
N VAL A 83 16.91 -0.91 7.86
CA VAL A 83 18.36 -0.78 7.69
C VAL A 83 18.66 0.29 6.66
N LEU A 84 18.01 0.26 5.49
CA LEU A 84 18.20 1.26 4.45
C LEU A 84 17.82 2.67 4.92
N GLU A 85 16.72 2.81 5.65
CA GLU A 85 16.30 4.06 6.29
C GLU A 85 17.38 4.60 7.24
N GLY A 86 17.85 3.77 8.18
CA GLY A 86 18.91 4.15 9.11
C GLY A 86 20.21 4.53 8.40
N LEU A 87 20.58 3.83 7.34
CA LEU A 87 21.77 4.16 6.53
C LEU A 87 21.65 5.49 5.81
N VAL A 88 20.46 5.86 5.35
CA VAL A 88 20.24 7.18 4.71
C VAL A 88 20.19 8.27 5.76
N GLU A 89 19.57 8.04 6.92
CA GLU A 89 19.46 9.05 8.00
C GLU A 89 20.78 9.31 8.72
N MET A 90 21.57 8.27 8.99
CA MET A 90 22.86 8.34 9.68
C MET A 90 24.06 8.37 8.74
N GLY A 91 23.83 8.20 7.44
CA GLY A 91 24.87 8.05 6.44
C GLY A 91 25.62 9.34 6.14
N GLN A 92 26.85 9.18 5.66
CA GLN A 92 27.65 10.29 5.16
C GLN A 92 27.02 10.90 3.90
N PRO A 93 27.15 12.23 3.68
CA PRO A 93 26.58 12.89 2.50
C PRO A 93 27.03 12.30 1.16
N ALA A 94 28.24 11.73 1.10
CA ALA A 94 28.74 11.05 -0.09
C ALA A 94 27.91 9.79 -0.43
N PHE A 95 27.55 9.01 0.59
CA PHE A 95 26.75 7.79 0.43
C PHE A 95 25.28 8.13 0.13
N GLN A 96 24.71 9.11 0.83
CA GLN A 96 23.33 9.58 0.60
C GLN A 96 23.07 9.96 -0.87
N ARG A 97 24.08 10.47 -1.59
CA ARG A 97 23.98 10.83 -3.01
C ARG A 97 24.14 9.64 -3.97
N SER A 98 24.78 8.54 -3.54
CA SER A 98 25.15 7.43 -4.42
C SER A 98 24.40 6.11 -4.16
N PHE A 99 23.78 5.93 -3.00
CA PHE A 99 23.18 4.64 -2.60
C PHE A 99 22.04 4.17 -3.51
N ALA A 100 21.32 5.10 -4.15
CA ALA A 100 20.18 4.83 -5.02
C ALA A 100 20.64 4.33 -6.40
N THR A 101 21.37 3.22 -6.41
CA THR A 101 21.89 2.56 -7.60
C THR A 101 20.76 2.04 -8.49
N PRO A 102 21.00 1.86 -9.81
CA PRO A 102 19.97 1.36 -10.73
C PRO A 102 19.34 0.03 -10.30
N ASP A 103 20.12 -0.85 -9.67
CA ASP A 103 19.65 -2.16 -9.24
C ASP A 103 18.80 -2.06 -7.97
N LEU A 104 19.18 -1.21 -7.00
CA LEU A 104 18.37 -0.95 -5.82
C LEU A 104 17.04 -0.30 -6.22
N VAL A 105 17.05 0.69 -7.11
CA VAL A 105 15.83 1.33 -7.62
C VAL A 105 14.90 0.32 -8.29
N ARG A 106 15.44 -0.65 -9.03
CA ARG A 106 14.65 -1.73 -9.65
C ARG A 106 14.00 -2.62 -8.59
N ALA A 107 14.74 -2.97 -7.53
CA ALA A 107 14.20 -3.74 -6.41
C ALA A 107 13.06 -3.00 -5.70
N LEU A 108 13.26 -1.71 -5.36
CA LEU A 108 12.24 -0.88 -4.71
C LEU A 108 10.95 -0.78 -5.57
N ARG A 109 11.09 -0.57 -6.89
CA ARG A 109 9.96 -0.54 -7.81
C ARG A 109 9.24 -1.89 -7.91
N SER A 110 9.99 -3.00 -7.89
CA SER A 110 9.41 -4.34 -7.90
C SER A 110 8.53 -4.55 -6.66
N ILE A 111 9.01 -4.14 -5.49
CA ILE A 111 8.26 -4.25 -4.23
C ILE A 111 7.02 -3.35 -4.24
N SER A 112 7.09 -2.13 -4.77
CA SER A 112 5.95 -1.22 -4.79
C SER A 112 4.83 -1.65 -5.75
N SER A 113 5.20 -2.23 -6.90
CA SER A 113 4.26 -2.59 -7.97
C SER A 113 3.81 -4.06 -7.98
N SER A 114 4.52 -4.95 -7.30
CA SER A 114 4.17 -6.38 -7.27
C SER A 114 2.95 -6.65 -6.41
N TYR A 115 1.97 -7.36 -6.99
CA TYR A 115 0.76 -7.81 -6.31
C TYR A 115 1.03 -8.88 -5.23
N GLY A 116 2.15 -9.60 -5.32
CA GLY A 116 2.55 -10.63 -4.35
C GLY A 116 3.27 -10.09 -3.10
N THR A 117 3.65 -8.81 -3.09
CA THR A 117 4.31 -8.19 -1.93
C THR A 117 3.33 -8.00 -0.78
N ASP A 118 3.77 -8.32 0.43
CA ASP A 118 3.03 -8.02 1.65
C ASP A 118 2.66 -6.53 1.75
N ASN A 119 1.44 -6.27 2.23
CA ASN A 119 0.91 -4.91 2.30
C ASN A 119 1.64 -4.05 3.35
N GLY A 120 2.14 -4.66 4.43
CA GLY A 120 2.94 -3.97 5.44
C GLY A 120 4.29 -3.53 4.91
N VAL A 121 4.94 -4.39 4.10
CA VAL A 121 6.20 -4.07 3.40
C VAL A 121 6.00 -2.93 2.41
N ARG A 122 4.96 -3.02 1.55
CA ARG A 122 4.63 -1.95 0.58
C ARG A 122 4.36 -0.63 1.29
N ARG A 123 3.59 -0.65 2.39
CA ARG A 123 3.30 0.55 3.18
C ARG A 123 4.57 1.17 3.77
N LYS A 124 5.42 0.37 4.43
CA LYS A 124 6.67 0.85 5.03
C LYS A 124 7.58 1.48 3.98
N LEU A 125 7.73 0.83 2.82
CA LEU A 125 8.47 1.39 1.69
C LEU A 125 7.93 2.78 1.30
N MET A 126 6.62 2.90 1.05
CA MET A 126 6.03 4.17 0.62
C MET A 126 6.16 5.29 1.67
N LEU A 127 6.07 4.97 2.97
CA LEU A 127 6.26 5.95 4.05
C LEU A 127 7.70 6.47 4.11
N ILE A 128 8.68 5.58 3.98
CA ILE A 128 10.11 5.94 3.95
C ILE A 128 10.39 6.85 2.74
N LEU A 129 9.93 6.45 1.55
CA LEU A 129 10.13 7.24 0.33
C LEU A 129 9.45 8.62 0.40
N LEU A 130 8.26 8.71 0.99
CA LEU A 130 7.58 9.98 1.21
C LEU A 130 8.36 10.88 2.20
N SER A 131 8.93 10.30 3.25
CA SER A 131 9.78 11.01 4.22
C SER A 131 11.00 11.61 3.52
N TRP A 132 11.73 10.80 2.74
CA TRP A 132 12.89 11.26 1.98
C TRP A 132 12.53 12.32 0.95
N HIS A 133 11.43 12.15 0.24
CA HIS A 133 10.94 13.14 -0.72
C HIS A 133 10.69 14.50 -0.05
N LYS A 134 9.95 14.52 1.07
CA LYS A 134 9.72 15.76 1.84
C LYS A 134 11.00 16.38 2.38
N HIS A 135 11.94 15.56 2.82
CA HIS A 135 13.21 16.03 3.38
C HIS A 135 14.13 16.63 2.31
N PHE A 136 14.17 16.01 1.12
CA PHE A 136 15.15 16.30 0.08
C PHE A 136 14.62 17.03 -1.15
N MET A 137 13.30 17.26 -1.28
CA MET A 137 12.70 17.91 -2.47
C MET A 137 13.26 19.30 -2.80
N ARG A 138 13.87 19.99 -1.82
CA ARG A 138 14.47 21.32 -2.01
C ARG A 138 16.00 21.29 -2.19
N ASP A 139 16.62 20.11 -2.15
CA ASP A 139 18.06 19.93 -2.30
C ASP A 139 18.38 19.35 -3.69
N PRO A 140 19.03 20.13 -4.59
CA PRO A 140 19.41 19.67 -5.92
C PRO A 140 20.31 18.43 -5.92
N GLU A 141 21.18 18.29 -4.93
CA GLU A 141 22.12 17.16 -4.83
C GLU A 141 21.42 15.86 -4.42
N MET A 142 20.23 15.97 -3.84
CA MET A 142 19.40 14.86 -3.37
C MET A 142 18.12 14.67 -4.20
N ALA A 143 18.02 15.37 -5.34
CA ALA A 143 16.86 15.31 -6.23
C ALA A 143 16.56 13.86 -6.70
N HIS A 144 17.59 13.06 -6.95
CA HIS A 144 17.43 11.65 -7.33
C HIS A 144 16.77 10.84 -6.21
N VAL A 145 17.21 11.03 -4.95
CA VAL A 145 16.63 10.36 -3.77
C VAL A 145 15.19 10.81 -3.53
N SER A 146 14.92 12.12 -3.68
CA SER A 146 13.57 12.67 -3.58
C SER A 146 12.62 12.10 -4.64
N SER A 147 13.12 11.88 -5.87
CA SER A 147 12.33 11.33 -6.97
C SER A 147 11.90 9.87 -6.80
N LEU A 148 12.54 9.12 -5.88
CA LEU A 148 12.23 7.69 -5.65
C LEU A 148 10.77 7.46 -5.26
N TYR A 149 10.17 8.41 -4.53
CA TYR A 149 8.75 8.37 -4.18
C TYR A 149 7.87 8.33 -5.43
N GLY A 150 8.08 9.26 -6.37
CA GLY A 150 7.39 9.27 -7.67
C GLY A 150 7.66 8.02 -8.50
N LEU A 151 8.92 7.57 -8.56
CA LEU A 151 9.33 6.38 -9.33
C LEU A 151 8.71 5.07 -8.84
N CYS A 152 8.30 5.02 -7.57
CA CYS A 152 7.64 3.86 -6.97
C CYS A 152 6.11 3.96 -6.99
N GLY A 153 5.55 4.99 -7.64
CA GLY A 153 4.10 5.21 -7.76
C GLY A 153 3.51 6.16 -6.72
N GLY A 154 4.36 6.86 -5.95
CA GLY A 154 3.94 7.91 -5.04
C GLY A 154 3.47 9.14 -5.82
N VAL A 155 2.27 9.61 -5.51
CA VAL A 155 1.74 10.86 -6.09
C VAL A 155 2.00 11.96 -5.08
N GLU A 156 2.77 12.97 -5.48
CA GLU A 156 2.94 14.18 -4.69
C GLU A 156 1.61 14.95 -4.73
N ARG A 157 0.90 14.97 -3.61
CA ARG A 157 -0.14 15.97 -3.38
C ARG A 157 0.55 17.21 -2.81
N GLU A 158 1.33 17.89 -3.65
CA GLU A 158 1.77 19.23 -3.30
C GLU A 158 0.56 20.16 -3.36
N HIS A 159 0.41 20.98 -2.32
CA HIS A 159 -0.48 22.13 -2.33
C HIS A 159 0.04 23.11 -3.38
N LEU A 160 -0.32 22.87 -4.65
CA LEU A 160 -0.17 23.84 -5.71
C LEU A 160 -1.11 25.00 -5.38
N LEU A 161 -0.60 26.02 -4.69
CA LEU A 161 -1.18 27.36 -4.79
C LEU A 161 -1.09 27.74 -6.26
N PRO A 162 -2.23 27.88 -6.99
CA PRO A 162 -2.18 28.25 -8.38
C PRO A 162 -1.63 29.69 -8.52
N PRO A 163 -0.97 30.02 -9.65
CA PRO A 163 -0.64 31.41 -9.94
C PRO A 163 -1.92 32.23 -9.89
N LYS A 164 -1.85 33.37 -9.20
CA LYS A 164 -2.95 34.32 -9.02
C LYS A 164 -3.41 34.86 -10.38
N VAL A 165 -4.27 34.11 -11.04
CA VAL A 165 -5.26 34.63 -11.97
C VAL A 165 -6.49 34.87 -11.11
N GLU A 166 -6.93 36.12 -11.02
CA GLU A 166 -8.23 36.47 -10.46
C GLU A 166 -9.32 35.83 -11.34
N GLU A 167 -9.57 34.54 -11.15
CA GLU A 167 -10.81 33.92 -11.58
C GLU A 167 -11.90 34.27 -10.57
N PRO A 168 -13.15 34.48 -11.03
CA PRO A 168 -14.27 34.79 -10.15
C PRO A 168 -14.38 33.73 -9.05
N GLN A 169 -14.50 34.20 -7.82
CA GLN A 169 -14.54 33.38 -6.61
C GLN A 169 -15.48 32.18 -6.78
N ARG A 170 -14.93 30.98 -6.99
CA ARG A 170 -15.68 29.73 -6.94
C ARG A 170 -15.90 29.35 -5.46
N PRO A 171 -17.05 28.73 -5.11
CA PRO A 171 -17.37 28.27 -3.75
C PRO A 171 -16.42 27.19 -3.17
N ARG A 172 -15.43 26.71 -3.97
CA ARG A 172 -14.46 25.67 -3.59
C ARG A 172 -13.68 25.96 -2.29
N HIS A 173 -13.34 27.22 -2.00
CA HIS A 173 -12.55 27.54 -0.79
C HIS A 173 -13.37 27.50 0.50
N GLN A 174 -14.68 27.74 0.44
CA GLN A 174 -15.54 27.77 1.63
C GLN A 174 -15.80 26.36 2.17
N ALA A 175 -15.92 25.37 1.27
CA ALA A 175 -16.05 23.96 1.60
C ALA A 175 -14.78 23.41 2.30
N VAL A 176 -13.59 23.78 1.82
CA VAL A 176 -12.31 23.33 2.38
C VAL A 176 -12.03 23.97 3.74
N ASP A 177 -12.35 25.26 3.94
CA ASP A 177 -12.21 25.94 5.24
C ASP A 177 -13.11 25.34 6.33
N LEU A 178 -14.28 24.81 5.98
CA LEU A 178 -15.18 24.13 6.94
C LEU A 178 -14.59 22.81 7.45
N LEU A 179 -13.88 22.06 6.59
CA LEU A 179 -13.29 20.75 6.90
C LEU A 179 -12.06 20.87 7.84
N HIS A 180 -11.23 21.89 7.66
CA HIS A 180 -10.02 22.10 8.47
C HIS A 180 -10.30 22.44 9.94
N SER A 181 -11.54 22.78 10.29
CA SER A 181 -11.96 22.97 11.69
C SER A 181 -12.26 21.66 12.44
N SER A 182 -12.50 20.56 11.72
CA SER A 182 -13.02 19.29 12.25
C SER A 182 -12.10 18.08 12.03
N GLY A 183 -11.10 18.18 11.15
CA GLY A 183 -10.35 17.04 10.59
C GLY A 183 -9.05 16.63 11.28
N SER A 184 -8.95 16.64 12.62
CA SER A 184 -7.78 16.05 13.31
C SER A 184 -8.04 14.71 13.99
N SER A 185 -9.31 14.29 14.12
CA SER A 185 -9.70 13.04 14.81
C SER A 185 -10.59 12.15 13.96
N VAL A 186 -10.49 10.83 14.17
CA VAL A 186 -11.31 9.81 13.51
C VAL A 186 -12.81 10.05 13.74
N GLU A 187 -13.20 10.44 14.95
CA GLU A 187 -14.59 10.77 15.28
C GLU A 187 -15.08 12.01 14.51
N GLY A 188 -14.25 13.05 14.42
CA GLY A 188 -14.60 14.29 13.73
C GLY A 188 -14.83 14.04 12.23
N THR A 189 -13.97 13.24 11.60
CA THR A 189 -14.14 12.84 10.19
C THR A 189 -15.39 11.97 10.00
N LEU A 190 -15.70 11.06 10.93
CA LEU A 190 -16.93 10.24 10.88
C LEU A 190 -18.20 11.08 11.03
N GLU A 191 -18.23 12.02 11.96
CA GLU A 191 -19.37 12.93 12.16
C GLU A 191 -19.57 13.82 10.94
N ALA A 192 -18.50 14.41 10.40
CA ALA A 192 -18.54 15.21 9.20
C ALA A 192 -19.00 14.39 7.98
N SER A 193 -18.45 13.18 7.80
CA SER A 193 -18.84 12.26 6.73
C SER A 193 -20.32 11.93 6.76
N ASN A 194 -20.87 11.55 7.92
CA ASN A 194 -22.30 11.26 8.04
C ASN A 194 -23.17 12.50 7.75
N ARG A 195 -22.80 13.65 8.30
CA ARG A 195 -23.55 14.91 8.13
C ARG A 195 -23.58 15.37 6.67
N GLU A 196 -22.44 15.38 5.99
CA GLU A 196 -22.35 15.83 4.60
C GLU A 196 -22.94 14.81 3.62
N THR A 197 -22.88 13.51 3.93
CA THR A 197 -23.54 12.46 3.15
C THR A 197 -25.06 12.63 3.17
N GLU A 198 -25.64 12.88 4.34
CA GLU A 198 -27.08 13.14 4.47
C GLU A 198 -27.47 14.46 3.79
N ALA A 199 -26.66 15.52 3.95
CA ALA A 199 -26.91 16.80 3.28
C ALA A 199 -26.89 16.67 1.75
N LEU A 200 -25.93 15.92 1.19
CA LEU A 200 -25.89 15.61 -0.23
C LEU A 200 -27.12 14.83 -0.68
N TRP A 201 -27.51 13.82 0.09
CA TRP A 201 -28.68 13.00 -0.22
C TRP A 201 -29.96 13.86 -0.30
N GLN A 202 -30.18 14.73 0.68
CA GLN A 202 -31.33 15.64 0.69
C GLN A 202 -31.28 16.62 -0.49
N ALA A 203 -30.11 17.16 -0.82
CA ALA A 203 -29.93 18.04 -1.97
C ALA A 203 -30.23 17.33 -3.31
N VAL A 204 -29.81 16.06 -3.45
CA VAL A 204 -30.08 15.23 -4.63
C VAL A 204 -31.58 14.99 -4.78
N MET A 205 -32.29 14.69 -3.69
CA MET A 205 -33.75 14.51 -3.71
C MET A 205 -34.49 15.79 -4.09
N ALA A 206 -34.17 16.91 -3.45
CA ALA A 206 -34.81 18.19 -3.75
C ALA A 206 -34.58 18.63 -5.21
N ALA A 207 -33.37 18.39 -5.74
CA ALA A 207 -33.07 18.69 -7.15
C ALA A 207 -33.79 17.74 -8.12
N SER A 208 -33.93 16.46 -7.76
CA SER A 208 -34.64 15.47 -8.56
C SER A 208 -36.14 15.77 -8.72
N GLU A 209 -36.76 16.41 -7.72
CA GLU A 209 -38.17 16.83 -7.80
C GLU A 209 -38.38 18.03 -8.73
N SER A 210 -37.35 18.87 -8.88
CA SER A 210 -37.42 20.16 -9.57
C SER A 210 -37.38 20.08 -11.11
N HIS A 211 -37.23 18.90 -11.73
CA HIS A 211 -37.15 18.69 -13.19
C HIS A 211 -36.01 19.45 -13.92
N VAL A 212 -35.09 20.06 -13.18
CA VAL A 212 -33.89 20.77 -13.67
C VAL A 212 -32.71 19.80 -13.66
N PRO A 213 -31.70 19.93 -14.55
CA PRO A 213 -30.50 19.09 -14.49
C PRO A 213 -29.87 19.16 -13.11
N ILE A 214 -29.66 18.01 -12.47
CA ILE A 214 -29.24 17.94 -11.07
C ILE A 214 -27.94 18.70 -10.78
N MET A 215 -27.04 18.73 -11.77
CA MET A 215 -25.76 19.41 -11.72
C MET A 215 -25.86 20.94 -11.90
N GLU A 216 -27.06 21.52 -11.96
CA GLU A 216 -27.27 22.97 -11.85
C GLU A 216 -27.41 23.43 -10.39
N SER A 217 -27.78 22.52 -9.47
CA SER A 217 -27.92 22.83 -8.04
C SER A 217 -26.55 23.10 -7.40
N GLU A 218 -26.39 24.28 -6.79
CA GLU A 218 -25.17 24.64 -6.06
C GLU A 218 -25.01 23.82 -4.77
N ASP A 219 -26.11 23.45 -4.11
CA ASP A 219 -26.09 22.61 -2.91
C ASP A 219 -25.56 21.21 -3.24
N VAL A 220 -26.03 20.62 -4.36
CA VAL A 220 -25.55 19.32 -4.83
C VAL A 220 -24.05 19.36 -5.11
N LYS A 221 -23.56 20.39 -5.83
CA LYS A 221 -22.13 20.55 -6.12
C LYS A 221 -21.30 20.67 -4.85
N THR A 222 -21.76 21.51 -3.91
CA THR A 222 -21.05 21.81 -2.68
C THR A 222 -20.90 20.56 -1.81
N HIS A 223 -21.99 19.86 -1.55
CA HIS A 223 -21.95 18.65 -0.72
C HIS A 223 -21.26 17.49 -1.44
N ALA A 224 -21.38 17.36 -2.76
CA ALA A 224 -20.62 16.36 -3.53
C ALA A 224 -19.11 16.57 -3.40
N MET A 225 -18.64 17.81 -3.49
CA MET A 225 -17.23 18.13 -3.28
C MET A 225 -16.75 17.81 -1.86
N LEU A 226 -17.54 18.14 -0.84
CA LEU A 226 -17.22 17.84 0.57
C LEU A 226 -17.13 16.34 0.82
N VAL A 227 -18.12 15.58 0.33
CA VAL A 227 -18.19 14.13 0.46
C VAL A 227 -17.00 13.44 -0.23
N LEU A 228 -16.58 13.92 -1.40
CA LEU A 228 -15.40 13.40 -2.10
C LEU A 228 -14.10 13.59 -1.29
N GLU A 229 -13.96 14.72 -0.58
CA GLU A 229 -12.77 14.95 0.24
C GLU A 229 -12.80 14.09 1.51
N LEU A 230 -13.95 14.03 2.19
CA LEU A 230 -14.17 13.17 3.35
C LEU A 230 -13.97 11.68 3.01
N GLN A 231 -14.32 11.24 1.79
CA GLN A 231 -14.08 9.86 1.37
C GLN A 231 -12.59 9.50 1.38
N LYS A 232 -11.72 10.43 0.95
CA LYS A 232 -10.27 10.21 0.95
C LYS A 232 -9.75 10.05 2.38
N GLU A 233 -10.22 10.87 3.31
CA GLU A 233 -9.86 10.79 4.72
C GLU A 233 -10.40 9.51 5.37
N VAL A 234 -11.67 9.17 5.16
CA VAL A 234 -12.30 7.94 5.67
C VAL A 234 -11.53 6.71 5.16
N VAL A 235 -11.25 6.62 3.86
CA VAL A 235 -10.48 5.51 3.28
C VAL A 235 -9.05 5.51 3.81
N GLN A 236 -8.43 6.66 4.05
CA GLN A 236 -7.12 6.72 4.71
C GLN A 236 -7.19 6.14 6.12
N TYR A 237 -8.22 6.47 6.90
CA TYR A 237 -8.42 5.92 8.24
C TYR A 237 -8.75 4.42 8.24
N ILE A 238 -9.53 3.90 7.28
CA ILE A 238 -9.74 2.44 7.10
C ILE A 238 -8.40 1.72 6.99
N HIS A 239 -7.42 2.35 6.35
CA HIS A 239 -6.09 1.77 6.20
C HIS A 239 -5.21 1.95 7.43
N THR A 240 -5.32 3.05 8.18
CA THR A 240 -4.36 3.40 9.24
C THR A 240 -4.82 3.07 10.65
N VAL A 241 -6.12 3.05 10.90
CA VAL A 241 -6.71 2.72 12.21
C VAL A 241 -6.66 1.22 12.42
N GLY A 242 -6.15 0.78 13.58
CA GLY A 242 -6.05 -0.63 13.97
C GLY A 242 -7.15 -1.10 14.92
N ASP A 243 -8.03 -0.19 15.35
CA ASP A 243 -9.16 -0.49 16.24
C ASP A 243 -10.34 -1.03 15.44
N ALA A 244 -10.80 -2.23 15.78
CA ALA A 244 -11.86 -2.95 15.07
C ALA A 244 -13.20 -2.21 15.08
N ASP A 245 -13.54 -1.51 16.16
CA ASP A 245 -14.82 -0.81 16.31
C ASP A 245 -14.86 0.42 15.40
N TYR A 246 -13.73 1.13 15.28
CA TYR A 246 -13.59 2.25 14.34
C TYR A 246 -13.50 1.77 12.89
N ILE A 247 -12.81 0.66 12.60
CA ILE A 247 -12.73 0.11 11.24
C ILE A 247 -14.13 -0.21 10.70
N GLY A 248 -14.98 -0.89 11.48
CA GLY A 248 -16.35 -1.18 11.07
C GLY A 248 -17.13 0.10 10.75
N THR A 249 -17.09 1.08 11.65
CA THR A 249 -17.79 2.36 11.50
C THR A 249 -17.28 3.18 10.31
N LEU A 250 -15.98 3.12 10.01
CA LEU A 250 -15.36 3.78 8.85
C LEU A 250 -15.75 3.12 7.53
N ILE A 251 -15.83 1.79 7.50
CA ILE A 251 -16.33 1.06 6.33
C ILE A 251 -17.80 1.41 6.08
N ASP A 252 -18.63 1.41 7.12
CA ASP A 252 -20.04 1.81 7.04
C ASP A 252 -20.20 3.26 6.52
N ALA A 253 -19.33 4.16 6.98
CA ALA A 253 -19.31 5.53 6.48
C ALA A 253 -18.93 5.59 4.98
N ASN A 254 -17.92 4.82 4.55
CA ASN A 254 -17.56 4.71 3.14
C ASN A 254 -18.69 4.10 2.29
N ASP A 255 -19.44 3.12 2.81
CA ASP A 255 -20.60 2.54 2.14
C ASP A 255 -21.67 3.59 1.84
N LYS A 256 -22.00 4.42 2.83
CA LYS A 256 -22.97 5.52 2.65
C LYS A 256 -22.49 6.55 1.63
N ILE A 257 -21.19 6.88 1.66
CA ILE A 257 -20.59 7.79 0.69
C ILE A 257 -20.67 7.22 -0.73
N VAL A 258 -20.25 5.98 -0.92
CA VAL A 258 -20.29 5.30 -2.23
C VAL A 258 -21.71 5.25 -2.77
N ASP A 259 -22.68 4.96 -1.90
CA ASP A 259 -24.10 4.89 -2.26
C ASP A 259 -24.64 6.26 -2.70
N VAL A 260 -24.41 7.35 -1.93
CA VAL A 260 -24.90 8.68 -2.32
C VAL A 260 -24.24 9.21 -3.59
N LEU A 261 -22.95 8.89 -3.81
CA LEU A 261 -22.23 9.27 -5.01
C LEU A 261 -22.73 8.51 -6.25
N GLN A 262 -23.04 7.22 -6.10
CA GLN A 262 -23.66 6.43 -7.18
C GLN A 262 -25.06 6.98 -7.51
N ARG A 263 -25.85 7.35 -6.50
CA ARG A 263 -27.18 7.95 -6.71
C ARG A 263 -27.12 9.29 -7.43
N LEU A 264 -26.11 10.11 -7.14
CA LEU A 264 -25.87 11.34 -7.87
C LEU A 264 -25.54 11.06 -9.34
N GLN A 265 -24.75 10.03 -9.65
CA GLN A 265 -24.50 9.62 -11.03
C GLN A 265 -25.77 9.14 -11.74
N ASP A 266 -26.58 8.32 -11.06
CA ASP A 266 -27.84 7.84 -11.61
C ASP A 266 -28.79 9.02 -11.90
N ALA A 267 -28.91 9.95 -10.95
CA ALA A 267 -29.71 11.15 -11.11
C ALA A 267 -29.24 12.03 -12.28
N ALA A 268 -27.91 12.21 -12.42
CA ALA A 268 -27.32 12.97 -13.52
C ALA A 268 -27.53 12.30 -14.88
N ALA A 269 -27.60 10.97 -14.91
CA ALA A 269 -27.94 10.17 -16.09
C ALA A 269 -29.47 10.11 -16.36
N GLY A 270 -30.30 10.72 -15.51
CA GLY A 270 -31.77 10.65 -15.60
C GLY A 270 -32.35 9.29 -15.21
N ILE A 271 -31.56 8.45 -14.52
CA ILE A 271 -32.00 7.18 -13.96
C ILE A 271 -32.73 7.46 -12.64
N PRO A 272 -33.90 6.84 -12.38
CA PRO A 272 -34.63 7.02 -11.14
C PRO A 272 -33.76 6.66 -9.93
N VAL A 273 -33.59 7.62 -9.03
CA VAL A 273 -32.77 7.46 -7.84
C VAL A 273 -33.52 6.62 -6.81
N GLN A 274 -32.82 5.69 -6.17
CA GLN A 274 -33.40 4.90 -5.08
C GLN A 274 -33.74 5.82 -3.90
N THR A 275 -34.88 5.66 -3.23
CA THR A 275 -35.37 6.60 -2.20
C THR A 275 -35.11 6.15 -0.76
N HIS A 276 -34.54 4.96 -0.57
CA HIS A 276 -34.24 4.42 0.75
C HIS A 276 -33.00 5.11 1.37
N ALA A 277 -32.87 5.04 2.70
CA ALA A 277 -31.78 5.71 3.42
C ALA A 277 -30.38 5.24 2.97
N PRO A 278 -29.40 6.14 2.80
CA PRO A 278 -28.06 5.79 2.32
C PRO A 278 -27.41 4.65 3.14
N GLY A 279 -26.79 3.70 2.45
CA GLY A 279 -26.08 2.55 3.04
C GLY A 279 -26.97 1.37 3.44
N THR A 280 -28.28 1.39 3.16
CA THR A 280 -29.17 0.26 3.53
C THR A 280 -29.29 -0.84 2.46
N LEU A 281 -29.02 -0.55 1.18
CA LEU A 281 -28.92 -1.55 0.10
C LEU A 281 -27.68 -1.27 -0.76
N PRO A 282 -26.50 -1.79 -0.37
CA PRO A 282 -25.27 -1.55 -1.11
C PRO A 282 -25.32 -2.21 -2.49
N SER A 283 -24.92 -1.46 -3.53
CA SER A 283 -24.75 -1.99 -4.89
C SER A 283 -23.51 -2.89 -4.95
N SER A 284 -23.49 -3.83 -5.91
CA SER A 284 -22.32 -4.71 -6.10
C SER A 284 -21.07 -3.88 -6.42
N LYS A 285 -19.97 -4.07 -5.67
CA LYS A 285 -18.73 -3.32 -5.91
C LYS A 285 -18.15 -3.52 -7.32
N GLU A 286 -18.31 -4.73 -7.88
CA GLU A 286 -17.80 -5.06 -9.21
C GLU A 286 -18.56 -4.28 -10.27
N GLU A 287 -19.88 -4.13 -10.07
CA GLU A 287 -20.75 -3.36 -10.94
C GLU A 287 -20.45 -1.85 -10.85
N LEU A 288 -20.24 -1.32 -9.64
CA LEU A 288 -19.85 0.07 -9.42
C LEU A 288 -18.53 0.41 -10.12
N ILE A 289 -17.50 -0.40 -9.91
CA ILE A 289 -16.17 -0.21 -10.50
C ILE A 289 -16.24 -0.32 -12.02
N LEU A 290 -16.96 -1.32 -12.55
CA LEU A 290 -17.08 -1.53 -14.00
C LEU A 290 -17.84 -0.38 -14.66
N ASN A 291 -18.92 0.10 -14.04
CA ASN A 291 -19.72 1.21 -14.57
C ASN A 291 -18.94 2.52 -14.55
N ALA A 292 -18.22 2.82 -13.46
CA ALA A 292 -17.35 3.99 -13.36
C ALA A 292 -16.20 3.94 -14.38
N SER A 293 -15.52 2.79 -14.50
CA SER A 293 -14.46 2.57 -15.50
C SER A 293 -14.97 2.78 -16.93
N ARG A 294 -16.18 2.30 -17.25
CA ARG A 294 -16.81 2.49 -18.55
C ARG A 294 -17.06 3.97 -18.85
N ARG A 295 -17.58 4.74 -17.88
CA ARG A 295 -17.83 6.18 -18.05
C ARG A 295 -16.54 6.97 -18.21
N LEU A 296 -15.49 6.64 -17.46
CA LEU A 296 -14.17 7.29 -17.58
C LEU A 296 -13.49 7.01 -18.92
N SER A 297 -13.78 5.87 -19.55
CA SER A 297 -13.23 5.46 -20.85
C SER A 297 -13.87 6.18 -22.04
N LEU A 298 -14.99 6.90 -21.84
CA LEU A 298 -15.61 7.69 -22.88
C LEU A 298 -14.79 8.97 -23.15
N PRO A 299 -14.63 9.38 -24.43
CA PRO A 299 -13.92 10.61 -24.77
C PRO A 299 -14.60 11.83 -24.16
N ASP A 300 -13.81 12.83 -23.76
CA ASP A 300 -14.31 14.00 -23.03
C ASP A 300 -15.47 14.67 -23.76
N ALA A 301 -16.63 14.68 -23.11
CA ALA A 301 -17.69 15.64 -23.43
C ALA A 301 -17.16 17.05 -23.12
N VAL A 302 -17.82 18.08 -23.68
CA VAL A 302 -17.51 19.50 -23.44
C VAL A 302 -17.07 19.74 -22.00
N HIS A 303 -15.87 20.28 -21.80
CA HIS A 303 -15.34 20.61 -20.49
C HIS A 303 -16.24 21.65 -19.82
N THR A 304 -17.09 21.16 -18.93
CA THR A 304 -17.94 21.98 -18.07
C THR A 304 -17.63 21.58 -16.63
N PRO A 305 -17.74 22.53 -15.67
CA PRO A 305 -17.49 22.22 -14.27
C PRO A 305 -18.40 21.11 -13.71
N ALA A 306 -19.59 20.96 -14.27
CA ALA A 306 -20.51 19.86 -13.97
C ALA A 306 -19.94 18.50 -14.44
N ASN A 307 -19.44 18.43 -15.68
CA ASN A 307 -18.86 17.20 -16.22
C ASN A 307 -17.56 16.81 -15.51
N GLU A 308 -16.73 17.77 -15.12
CA GLU A 308 -15.53 17.53 -14.31
C GLU A 308 -15.88 16.90 -12.97
N LEU A 309 -16.88 17.44 -12.26
CA LEU A 309 -17.30 16.89 -10.97
C LEU A 309 -17.87 15.46 -11.10
N LEU A 310 -18.63 15.16 -12.17
CA LEU A 310 -19.09 13.79 -12.43
C LEU A 310 -17.93 12.84 -12.75
N ARG A 311 -16.89 13.30 -13.45
CA ARG A 311 -15.67 12.48 -13.69
C ARG A 311 -14.91 12.23 -12.39
N ASP A 312 -14.82 13.22 -11.50
CA ASP A 312 -14.20 13.05 -10.18
C ASP A 312 -14.96 12.03 -9.34
N ILE A 313 -16.30 12.05 -9.39
CA ILE A 313 -17.15 11.04 -8.75
C ILE A 313 -16.89 9.65 -9.31
N ASP A 314 -16.79 9.49 -10.63
CA ASP A 314 -16.46 8.19 -11.24
C ASP A 314 -15.08 7.69 -10.84
N HIS A 315 -14.08 8.57 -10.80
CA HIS A 315 -12.76 8.20 -10.30
C HIS A 315 -12.84 7.73 -8.84
N SER A 316 -13.61 8.42 -8.00
CA SER A 316 -13.84 8.06 -6.60
C SER A 316 -14.51 6.69 -6.46
N LEU A 317 -15.60 6.45 -7.19
CA LEU A 317 -16.31 5.18 -7.21
C LEU A 317 -15.42 4.03 -7.69
N MET A 318 -14.58 4.26 -8.70
CA MET A 318 -13.66 3.23 -9.21
C MET A 318 -12.60 2.84 -8.17
N VAL A 319 -12.05 3.80 -7.43
CA VAL A 319 -10.93 3.55 -6.51
C VAL A 319 -11.39 3.15 -5.11
N HIS A 320 -12.52 3.69 -4.63
CA HIS A 320 -12.92 3.58 -3.23
C HIS A 320 -14.05 2.58 -2.96
N SER A 321 -14.76 2.10 -3.99
CA SER A 321 -15.78 1.04 -3.83
C SER A 321 -15.19 -0.31 -3.42
N GLY A 322 -13.87 -0.49 -3.51
CA GLY A 322 -13.17 -1.68 -3.03
C GLY A 322 -13.09 -1.83 -1.51
N PHE A 323 -13.40 -0.76 -0.76
CA PHE A 323 -13.30 -0.69 0.70
C PHE A 323 -14.68 -0.59 1.36
N THR A 324 -15.59 -1.47 0.95
CA THR A 324 -17.02 -1.48 1.31
C THR A 324 -17.43 -2.79 2.00
N THR A 325 -18.53 -2.81 2.76
CA THR A 325 -19.03 -4.03 3.44
C THR A 325 -19.46 -5.10 2.43
N ALA A 326 -19.84 -4.70 1.21
CA ALA A 326 -20.21 -5.60 0.11
C ALA A 326 -19.01 -6.24 -0.62
N ALA A 327 -17.77 -6.01 -0.17
CA ALA A 327 -16.61 -6.73 -0.66
C ALA A 327 -16.61 -8.18 -0.15
N PRO A 328 -16.39 -9.22 -1.00
CA PRO A 328 -15.94 -10.52 -0.53
C PRO A 328 -14.83 -10.30 0.47
N SER A 329 -15.13 -10.74 1.69
CA SER A 329 -14.46 -10.34 2.90
C SER A 329 -12.94 -10.48 2.74
N ARG A 330 -12.19 -9.45 3.15
CA ARG A 330 -10.99 -9.74 3.93
C ARG A 330 -11.47 -10.71 5.00
N SER A 331 -10.93 -11.94 5.06
CA SER A 331 -11.35 -12.97 6.01
C SER A 331 -11.75 -12.31 7.32
N ALA A 332 -13.06 -12.35 7.60
CA ALA A 332 -13.59 -11.85 8.84
C ALA A 332 -12.79 -12.55 9.92
N MET A 333 -12.24 -11.74 10.83
CA MET A 333 -11.69 -12.13 12.11
C MET A 333 -12.21 -13.51 12.50
N GLU A 334 -11.35 -14.54 12.44
CA GLU A 334 -11.65 -15.78 13.15
C GLU A 334 -12.06 -15.35 14.57
N PRO A 335 -13.14 -15.90 15.14
CA PRO A 335 -13.40 -15.66 16.56
C PRO A 335 -12.10 -16.01 17.28
N PRO A 336 -11.67 -15.28 18.32
CA PRO A 336 -10.56 -15.73 19.13
C PRO A 336 -10.97 -17.08 19.69
N GLU A 337 -10.49 -18.15 19.05
CA GLU A 337 -10.67 -19.50 19.53
C GLU A 337 -9.94 -19.47 20.87
N HIS A 338 -10.71 -19.53 21.95
CA HIS A 338 -10.15 -19.54 23.28
C HIS A 338 -9.47 -20.90 23.40
N ALA A 339 -8.20 -20.96 22.99
CA ALA A 339 -7.40 -22.16 23.08
C ALA A 339 -7.34 -22.56 24.55
N ASP A 340 -8.07 -23.61 24.92
CA ASP A 340 -7.90 -24.27 26.20
C ASP A 340 -6.47 -24.83 26.19
N PRO A 341 -5.57 -24.35 27.06
CA PRO A 341 -4.17 -24.80 27.07
C PRO A 341 -4.00 -26.30 27.32
N ASN A 342 -5.08 -27.00 27.70
CA ASN A 342 -5.08 -28.43 27.99
C ASN A 342 -5.90 -29.29 27.02
N GLU A 343 -6.49 -28.73 25.96
CA GLU A 343 -7.19 -29.55 24.95
C GLU A 343 -6.18 -30.17 23.99
N ILE A 344 -5.73 -31.38 24.34
CA ILE A 344 -4.92 -32.21 23.44
C ILE A 344 -5.87 -32.73 22.35
N ASP A 345 -5.78 -32.16 21.15
CA ASP A 345 -6.45 -32.68 19.97
C ASP A 345 -5.94 -34.10 19.64
N MET A 346 -6.65 -35.11 20.15
CA MET A 346 -6.32 -36.52 19.96
C MET A 346 -6.34 -36.93 18.48
N SER A 347 -6.98 -36.16 17.59
CA SER A 347 -6.98 -36.43 16.16
C SER A 347 -5.64 -36.08 15.50
N VAL A 348 -4.91 -35.11 16.05
CA VAL A 348 -3.55 -34.74 15.62
C VAL A 348 -2.52 -35.73 16.18
N VAL A 349 -2.72 -36.20 17.41
CA VAL A 349 -1.90 -37.27 18.01
C VAL A 349 -2.01 -38.56 17.20
N GLU A 350 -3.23 -38.98 16.84
CA GLU A 350 -3.44 -40.18 16.01
C GLU A 350 -2.77 -40.08 14.64
N ARG A 351 -2.86 -38.93 13.96
CA ARG A 351 -2.19 -38.68 12.67
C ARG A 351 -0.67 -38.74 12.77
N ASN A 352 -0.09 -38.17 13.83
CA ASN A 352 1.36 -38.22 14.06
C ASN A 352 1.85 -39.63 14.41
N THR A 353 1.08 -40.42 15.17
CA THR A 353 1.44 -41.84 15.43
C THR A 353 1.40 -42.72 14.18
N GLN A 354 0.48 -42.47 13.24
CA GLN A 354 0.44 -43.20 11.97
C GLN A 354 1.63 -42.86 11.05
N GLN A 355 2.08 -41.60 11.03
CA GLN A 355 3.26 -41.17 10.27
C GLN A 355 4.58 -41.74 10.82
N VAL A 356 4.70 -41.88 12.15
CA VAL A 356 5.89 -42.45 12.77
C VAL A 356 5.96 -43.98 12.58
N GLN A 357 4.82 -44.69 12.54
CA GLN A 357 4.81 -46.14 12.27
C GLN A 357 5.08 -46.49 10.81
N GLY A 358 4.75 -45.62 9.85
CA GLY A 358 5.06 -45.82 8.43
C GLY A 358 6.55 -45.70 8.07
N SER A 359 7.35 -45.06 8.93
CA SER A 359 8.75 -44.70 8.63
C SER A 359 9.79 -45.72 9.14
N VAL A 360 9.38 -46.80 9.82
CA VAL A 360 10.31 -47.78 10.46
C VAL A 360 10.32 -49.16 9.79
N SER A 361 9.64 -49.37 8.65
CA SER A 361 9.61 -50.68 7.97
C SER A 361 10.45 -50.80 6.68
N GLY A 362 11.49 -49.97 6.50
CA GLY A 362 12.46 -50.09 5.40
C GLY A 362 13.76 -50.78 5.83
N ARG A 363 13.81 -52.12 5.80
CA ARG A 363 15.00 -52.93 6.14
C ARG A 363 16.06 -52.87 5.02
N PRO A 364 17.38 -52.96 5.32
CA PRO A 364 18.44 -52.77 4.32
C PRO A 364 18.72 -54.07 3.54
N THR A 365 18.80 -53.98 2.21
CA THR A 365 19.30 -55.06 1.33
C THR A 365 20.76 -54.82 0.99
N ALA A 366 21.62 -55.76 1.38
CA ALA A 366 23.05 -55.82 1.09
C ALA A 366 23.34 -56.13 -0.40
N PRO A 367 24.55 -55.81 -0.92
CA PRO A 367 24.88 -55.88 -2.35
C PRO A 367 25.30 -57.30 -2.77
N PRO A 368 25.19 -57.66 -4.07
CA PRO A 368 25.54 -58.98 -4.54
C PRO A 368 27.06 -59.13 -4.77
N ALA A 369 27.53 -60.36 -4.56
CA ALA A 369 28.85 -60.86 -4.95
C ALA A 369 28.83 -61.42 -6.37
#